data_AF-A0A9P5QYC9-F1
#
_entry.id   AF-A0A9P5QYC9-F1
#
_cell.length_a   1.000
_cell.length_b   1.000
_cell.length_c   1.000
_cell.angle_alpha   90.00
_cell.angle_beta   90.00
_cell.angle_gamma   90.00
#
_symmetry.space_group_name_H-M   'P 1'
#
loop_
_entity.id
_entity.type
_entity.pdbx_description
1 polymer ?
#
loop_
_entity_poly.entity_id
_entity_poly.type
_entity_poly.pdbx_seq_one_letter_code
_entity_poly.pdbx_strand_id
1 'polypeptide(L)'
;PEYDAGLTRIQQCEDLILDYASSDPRRSIEYVNEALNLIKRFDVQSIASAFYYDGYQICAMHGDYNSAQKWADLLFDTYLDGDHGENYNKYLRYKNNPRSHERAGCVRIFRTLSGPSPDLA
;
A
#
# COMPACT_ATOMS: atom_id res chain seq x y z
N PRO A 1 -22.92 13.93 2.99
CA PRO A 1 -23.37 13.64 4.39
C PRO A 1 -22.81 12.32 4.98
N GLU A 2 -22.57 11.28 4.18
CA GLU A 2 -21.75 10.11 4.60
C GLU A 2 -20.51 9.97 3.70
N TYR A 3 -20.69 10.19 2.39
CA TYR A 3 -19.61 10.24 1.40
C TYR A 3 -18.48 11.22 1.78
N ASP A 4 -18.82 12.47 2.12
CA ASP A 4 -17.83 13.49 2.51
C ASP A 4 -17.05 13.11 3.77
N ALA A 5 -17.72 12.48 4.73
CA ALA A 5 -17.08 11.96 5.94
C ALA A 5 -16.16 10.78 5.62
N GLY A 6 -16.55 9.94 4.66
CA GLY A 6 -15.72 8.87 4.10
C GLY A 6 -14.44 9.37 3.44
N LEU A 7 -14.56 10.38 2.57
CA LEU A 7 -13.39 11.01 1.94
C LEU A 7 -12.47 11.68 2.99
N THR A 8 -13.06 12.35 3.97
CA THR A 8 -12.31 12.92 5.10
C THR A 8 -11.56 11.83 5.87
N ARG A 9 -12.19 10.67 6.06
CA ARG A 9 -11.56 9.54 6.75
C ARG A 9 -10.42 8.93 5.94
N ILE A 10 -10.55 8.83 4.63
CA ILE A 10 -9.45 8.39 3.74
C ILE A 10 -8.23 9.32 3.90
N GLN A 11 -8.45 10.64 3.91
CA GLN A 11 -7.38 11.62 4.13
C GLN A 11 -6.71 11.44 5.50
N GLN A 12 -7.50 11.22 6.56
CA GLN A 12 -6.95 10.94 7.89
C GLN A 12 -6.14 9.64 7.93
N CYS A 13 -6.58 8.61 7.19
CA CYS A 13 -5.80 7.37 7.08
C CYS A 13 -4.44 7.63 6.42
N GLU A 14 -4.37 8.45 5.38
CA GLU A 14 -3.11 8.85 4.72
C GLU A 14 -2.12 9.48 5.73
N ASP A 15 -2.58 10.44 6.53
CA ASP A 15 -1.76 11.07 7.57
C ASP A 15 -1.27 10.04 8.61
N LEU A 16 -2.19 9.19 9.08
CA LEU A 16 -1.90 8.19 10.11
C LEU A 16 -0.97 7.09 9.59
N ILE A 17 -1.03 6.73 8.31
CA ILE A 17 -0.11 5.77 7.69
C ILE A 17 1.33 6.25 7.88
N LEU A 18 1.61 7.52 7.57
CA LEU A 18 2.94 8.12 7.68
C LEU A 18 3.42 8.20 9.14
N ASP A 19 2.54 8.64 10.05
CA ASP A 19 2.86 8.80 11.48
C ASP A 19 3.26 7.47 12.14
N TYR A 20 2.58 6.38 11.76
CA TYR A 20 2.81 5.06 12.34
C TYR A 20 3.80 4.19 11.55
N ALA A 21 4.15 4.54 10.30
CA ALA A 21 4.98 3.69 9.43
C ALA A 21 6.30 3.23 10.08
N SER A 22 6.93 4.07 10.91
CA SER A 22 8.19 3.73 11.58
C SER A 22 8.00 3.18 13.01
N SER A 23 7.00 3.66 13.74
CA SER A 23 6.81 3.39 15.17
C SER A 23 5.90 2.19 15.44
N ASP A 24 4.86 2.01 14.62
CA ASP A 24 3.92 0.89 14.67
C ASP A 24 3.48 0.51 13.24
N PRO A 25 4.35 -0.19 12.49
CA PRO A 25 4.08 -0.52 11.09
C PRO A 25 2.87 -1.44 10.91
N ARG A 26 2.47 -2.20 11.93
CA ARG A 26 1.24 -3.00 11.87
C ARG A 26 0.03 -2.07 11.84
N ARG A 27 -0.02 -1.09 12.72
CA ARG A 27 -1.09 -0.10 12.75
C ARG A 27 -1.13 0.76 11.49
N SER A 28 0.03 1.09 10.94
CA SER A 28 0.13 1.76 9.63
C SER A 28 -0.55 0.92 8.52
N ILE A 29 -0.28 -0.39 8.46
CA ILE A 29 -0.95 -1.31 7.53
C ILE A 29 -2.47 -1.44 7.80
N GLU A 30 -2.91 -1.37 9.05
CA GLU A 30 -4.35 -1.35 9.37
C GLU A 30 -5.04 -0.12 8.76
N TYR A 31 -4.40 1.06 8.80
CA TYR A 31 -4.91 2.27 8.16
C TYR A 31 -4.88 2.19 6.62
N VAL A 32 -3.87 1.54 6.02
CA VAL A 32 -3.87 1.25 4.57
C VAL A 32 -5.12 0.44 4.20
N ASN A 33 -5.40 -0.64 4.93
CA ASN A 33 -6.55 -1.49 4.67
C ASN A 33 -7.89 -0.77 4.90
N GLU A 34 -7.98 0.05 5.95
CA GLU A 34 -9.16 0.88 6.22
C GLU A 34 -9.44 1.83 5.05
N ALA A 35 -8.43 2.56 4.57
CA ALA A 35 -8.56 3.47 3.44
C ALA A 35 -9.04 2.74 2.17
N LEU A 36 -8.45 1.58 1.86
CA LEU A 36 -8.83 0.78 0.68
C LEU A 36 -10.27 0.25 0.76
N ASN A 37 -10.74 -0.13 1.95
CA ASN A 37 -12.14 -0.51 2.16
C ASN A 37 -13.09 0.67 1.94
N LEU A 38 -12.72 1.87 2.38
CA LEU A 38 -13.51 3.09 2.13
C LEU A 38 -13.50 3.45 0.64
N ILE A 39 -12.35 3.35 -0.03
CA ILE A 39 -12.23 3.57 -1.48
C ILE A 39 -13.16 2.63 -2.25
N LYS A 40 -13.17 1.34 -1.89
CA LYS A 40 -14.10 0.36 -2.45
C LYS A 40 -15.56 0.71 -2.18
N ARG A 41 -15.87 1.09 -0.94
CA ARG A 41 -17.23 1.44 -0.53
C ARG A 41 -17.80 2.65 -1.28
N PHE A 42 -16.97 3.65 -1.55
CA PHE A 42 -17.37 4.91 -2.17
C PHE A 42 -17.06 5.01 -3.66
N ASP A 43 -16.59 3.91 -4.26
CA ASP A 43 -16.28 3.79 -5.70
C ASP A 43 -15.30 4.85 -6.22
N VAL A 44 -14.24 5.13 -5.44
CA VAL A 44 -13.19 6.11 -5.78
C VAL A 44 -11.86 5.42 -6.11
N GLN A 45 -11.90 4.39 -6.96
CA GLN A 45 -10.76 3.52 -7.26
C GLN A 45 -9.52 4.25 -7.80
N SER A 46 -9.69 5.45 -8.38
CA SER A 46 -8.60 6.25 -8.95
C SER A 46 -7.48 6.60 -7.96
N ILE A 47 -7.74 6.55 -6.65
CA ILE A 47 -6.74 6.83 -5.60
C ILE A 47 -6.17 5.56 -4.95
N ALA A 48 -6.67 4.36 -5.27
CA ALA A 48 -6.25 3.11 -4.63
C ALA A 48 -4.76 2.78 -4.81
N SER A 49 -4.19 3.13 -5.97
CA SER A 49 -2.78 2.83 -6.28
C SER A 49 -1.80 3.49 -5.30
N ALA A 50 -2.14 4.66 -4.74
CA ALA A 50 -1.31 5.31 -3.72
C ALA A 50 -1.21 4.43 -2.47
N PHE A 51 -2.33 3.92 -1.99
CA PHE A 51 -2.38 3.05 -0.81
C PHE A 51 -1.76 1.67 -1.05
N TYR A 52 -1.85 1.12 -2.26
CA TYR A 52 -1.09 -0.09 -2.61
C TYR A 52 0.41 0.15 -2.54
N TYR A 53 0.88 1.30 -3.01
CA TYR A 53 2.28 1.69 -2.90
C TYR A 53 2.71 1.89 -1.45
N ASP A 54 1.88 2.50 -0.60
CA ASP A 54 2.18 2.65 0.84
C ASP A 54 2.32 1.28 1.52
N GLY A 55 1.38 0.37 1.29
CA GLY A 55 1.44 -1.01 1.80
C GLY A 55 2.72 -1.72 1.37
N TYR A 56 3.07 -1.61 0.08
CA TYR A 56 4.33 -2.14 -0.46
C TYR A 56 5.55 -1.54 0.25
N GLN A 57 5.63 -0.21 0.31
CA GLN A 57 6.77 0.52 0.86
C GLN A 57 6.99 0.16 2.34
N ILE A 58 5.93 0.14 3.15
CA ILE A 58 6.00 -0.22 4.58
C ILE A 58 6.53 -1.65 4.72
N CYS A 59 5.94 -2.61 4.02
CA CYS A 59 6.40 -4.01 4.08
C CYS A 59 7.86 -4.16 3.64
N ALA A 60 8.25 -3.51 2.54
CA ALA A 60 9.61 -3.55 2.03
C ALA A 60 10.62 -2.90 2.99
N MET A 61 10.30 -1.73 3.56
CA MET A 61 11.12 -1.02 4.54
C MET A 61 11.47 -1.87 5.76
N HIS A 62 10.51 -2.68 6.18
CA HIS A 62 10.59 -3.51 7.37
C HIS A 62 11.03 -4.96 7.12
N GLY A 63 11.37 -5.27 5.87
CA GLY A 63 11.91 -6.59 5.48
C GLY A 63 10.86 -7.69 5.33
N ASP A 64 9.56 -7.37 5.41
CA ASP A 64 8.48 -8.33 5.14
C ASP A 64 8.21 -8.44 3.64
N TYR A 65 9.12 -9.10 2.94
CA TYR A 65 9.06 -9.20 1.48
C TYR A 65 7.92 -10.07 0.97
N ASN A 66 7.36 -10.96 1.80
CA ASN A 66 6.22 -11.77 1.42
C ASN A 66 4.95 -10.92 1.32
N SER A 67 4.72 -10.03 2.29
CA SER A 67 3.62 -9.08 2.24
C SER A 67 3.87 -8.00 1.20
N ALA A 68 5.11 -7.52 1.06
CA ALA A 68 5.48 -6.55 0.04
C ALA A 68 5.19 -7.07 -1.37
N GLN A 69 5.44 -8.37 -1.65
CA GLN A 69 5.11 -8.97 -2.95
C GLN A 69 3.61 -8.83 -3.28
N LYS A 70 2.73 -9.16 -2.33
CA LYS A 70 1.27 -9.08 -2.54
C LYS A 70 0.81 -7.66 -2.84
N TRP A 71 1.37 -6.67 -2.14
CA TRP A 71 1.09 -5.26 -2.41
C TRP A 71 1.62 -4.81 -3.77
N ALA A 72 2.81 -5.27 -4.16
CA ALA A 72 3.41 -4.96 -5.46
C ALA A 72 2.61 -5.56 -6.63
N ASP A 73 2.02 -6.74 -6.44
CA ASP A 73 1.13 -7.36 -7.42
C ASP A 73 -0.11 -6.48 -7.64
N LEU A 74 -0.82 -6.09 -6.57
CA LEU A 74 -1.97 -5.18 -6.64
C LEU A 74 -1.62 -3.84 -7.28
N LEU A 75 -0.50 -3.24 -6.89
CA LEU A 75 -0.02 -1.97 -7.43
C LEU A 75 0.26 -2.06 -8.94
N PHE A 76 0.84 -3.16 -9.40
CA PHE A 76 1.10 -3.35 -10.83
C PHE A 76 -0.19 -3.59 -11.61
N ASP A 77 -1.16 -4.28 -11.02
CA ASP A 77 -2.42 -4.59 -11.68
C ASP A 77 -3.25 -3.33 -11.99
N THR A 78 -3.04 -2.23 -11.25
CA THR A 78 -3.66 -0.92 -11.60
C THR A 78 -3.10 -0.28 -12.88
N TYR A 79 -2.01 -0.82 -13.46
CA TYR A 79 -1.36 -0.31 -14.66
C TYR A 79 -1.59 -1.18 -15.90
N LEU A 80 -2.39 -2.25 -15.80
CA LEU A 80 -2.61 -3.19 -16.92
C LEU A 80 -3.34 -2.57 -18.12
N ASP A 81 -4.02 -1.43 -17.94
CA ASP A 81 -4.81 -0.77 -18.99
C ASP A 81 -4.17 0.54 -19.55
N GLY A 82 -2.88 0.80 -19.27
CA GLY A 82 -2.26 2.12 -19.49
C GLY A 82 -0.91 2.18 -20.23
N ASP A 83 -0.40 3.41 -20.37
CA ASP A 83 0.87 3.75 -21.01
C ASP A 83 2.09 3.22 -20.23
N HIS A 84 3.06 2.62 -20.92
CA HIS A 84 4.24 1.97 -20.34
C HIS A 84 5.35 2.98 -19.98
N GLY A 85 4.98 4.01 -19.22
CA GLY A 85 5.89 5.05 -18.75
C GLY A 85 6.81 4.64 -17.60
N GLU A 86 7.43 5.62 -16.96
CA GLU A 86 8.38 5.39 -15.86
C GLU A 86 7.78 4.63 -14.67
N ASN A 87 6.53 4.92 -14.31
CA ASN A 87 5.82 4.23 -13.23
C ASN A 87 5.59 2.75 -13.54
N TYR A 88 5.29 2.39 -14.79
CA TYR A 88 5.14 0.99 -15.20
C TYR A 88 6.44 0.21 -14.96
N ASN A 89 7.57 0.74 -15.42
CA ASN A 89 8.88 0.09 -15.22
C ASN A 89 9.27 0.02 -13.73
N LYS A 90 8.95 1.07 -12.97
CA LYS A 90 9.16 1.12 -11.52
C LYS A 90 8.37 0.03 -10.80
N TYR A 91 7.09 -0.14 -11.11
CA TYR A 91 6.20 -1.11 -10.44
C TYR A 91 6.44 -2.53 -10.93
N LEU A 92 6.78 -2.73 -12.20
CA LEU A 92 7.25 -4.02 -12.71
C LEU A 92 8.50 -4.50 -11.96
N ARG A 93 9.44 -3.59 -11.67
CA ARG A 93 10.63 -3.91 -10.88
C ARG A 93 10.26 -4.33 -9.45
N TYR A 94 9.29 -3.66 -8.83
CA TYR A 94 8.80 -4.03 -7.49
C TYR A 94 8.09 -5.39 -7.48
N LYS A 95 7.24 -5.65 -8.48
CA LYS A 95 6.58 -6.95 -8.68
C LYS A 95 7.59 -8.08 -8.90
N ASN A 96 8.62 -7.86 -9.70
CA ASN A 96 9.65 -8.88 -9.95
C ASN A 96 10.60 -9.09 -8.77
N ASN A 97 10.82 -8.04 -7.96
CA ASN A 97 11.71 -8.08 -6.81
C ASN A 97 11.26 -7.07 -5.73
N PRO A 98 10.56 -7.50 -4.67
CA PRO A 98 10.09 -6.62 -3.62
C PRO A 98 11.23 -6.03 -2.76
N ARG A 99 12.46 -6.53 -2.91
CA ARG A 99 13.67 -5.96 -2.29
C ARG A 99 14.27 -4.79 -3.06
N SER A 100 13.75 -4.48 -4.24
CA SER A 100 14.27 -3.40 -5.09
C SER A 100 13.85 -2.00 -4.64
N HIS A 101 13.06 -1.89 -3.56
CA HIS A 101 12.80 -0.61 -2.90
C HIS A 101 14.10 -0.03 -2.33
N GLU A 102 14.33 1.28 -2.50
CA GLU A 102 15.56 1.95 -2.06
C GLU A 102 15.79 1.87 -0.54
N ARG A 103 14.69 1.74 0.22
CA ARG A 103 14.68 1.60 1.68
C ARG A 103 14.50 0.16 2.16
N ALA A 104 14.63 -0.85 1.29
CA ALA A 104 14.36 -2.24 1.66
C ALA A 104 15.19 -2.70 2.87
N GLY A 105 14.51 -3.19 3.91
CA GLY A 105 15.13 -3.66 5.14
C GLY A 105 15.90 -2.61 5.95
N CYS A 106 15.65 -1.31 5.72
CA CYS A 106 16.31 -0.24 6.48
C CYS A 106 15.83 -0.16 7.92
N VAL A 107 14.64 -0.71 8.21
CA VAL A 107 14.10 -0.84 9.57
C VAL A 107 14.01 -2.32 9.91
N ARG A 108 14.62 -2.73 11.02
CA ARG A 108 14.59 -4.13 11.45
C ARG A 108 13.32 -4.39 12.26
N ILE A 109 12.39 -5.19 11.73
CA ILE A 109 11.38 -5.89 12.56
C ILE A 109 11.67 -7.39 12.55
N PHE A 110 11.34 -8.05 13.66
CA PHE A 110 11.36 -9.51 13.81
C PHE A 110 9.99 -10.18 13.58
N ARG A 111 9.00 -9.47 13.01
CA ARG A 111 7.62 -9.98 12.86
C ARG A 111 7.01 -9.61 11.51
N THR A 112 6.26 -10.55 10.93
CA THR A 112 5.48 -10.39 9.71
C THR A 112 4.39 -9.32 9.88
N LEU A 113 4.28 -8.43 8.92
CA LEU A 113 3.21 -7.46 8.78
C LEU A 113 2.03 -8.11 8.04
N SER A 114 0.82 -7.62 8.27
CA SER A 114 -0.34 -8.11 7.54
C SER A 114 -0.21 -7.72 6.06
N GLY A 115 -0.52 -8.61 5.13
CA GLY A 115 -0.65 -8.27 3.72
C GLY A 115 -1.93 -7.46 3.44
N PRO A 116 -2.29 -7.27 2.16
CA PRO A 116 -3.61 -6.76 1.80
C PRO A 116 -4.71 -7.61 2.42
N SER A 117 -5.80 -6.95 2.84
CA SER A 117 -6.99 -7.66 3.30
C SER A 117 -7.50 -8.61 2.20
N PRO A 118 -8.01 -9.81 2.55
CA PRO A 118 -8.47 -10.78 1.56
C PRO A 118 -9.53 -10.23 0.59
N ASP A 119 -10.34 -9.26 1.03
CA ASP A 119 -11.41 -8.65 0.25
C ASP A 119 -10.92 -7.61 -0.78
N LEU A 120 -9.60 -7.36 -0.84
CA LEU A 120 -8.93 -6.47 -1.78
C LEU A 120 -8.22 -7.23 -2.92
N ALA A 121 -8.14 -8.56 -2.82
CA ALA A 121 -7.54 -9.46 -3.82
C ALA A 121 -8.58 -9.99 -4.82
#